data_AF-A0A371JVJ1-F1
#
_entry.id   AF-A0A371JVJ1-F1
#
_cell.length_a   1.000
_cell.length_b   1.000
_cell.length_c   1.000
_cell.angle_alpha   90.00
_cell.angle_beta   90.00
_cell.angle_gamma   90.00
#
_symmetry.space_group_name_H-M   'P 1'
#
loop_
_entity.id
_entity.type
_entity.pdbx_description
1 polymer ?
#
loop_
_entity_poly.entity_id
_entity_poly.type
_entity_poly.pdbx_seq_one_letter_code
_entity_poly.pdbx_strand_id
1 'polypeptide(L)'
;MEDIEKIMKGSKKDFAYIGERLRMIREELVKKDTDNQITSQFSMKKLAERFDMNPMTIANVERGTISLTTIKLALYYYTLGYNMMWIFSYDNEFIEKHNIGENVVYQTDVQEEYKELESSIVDALMTFKKKI
;
A
#
# COMPACT_ATOMS: atom_id res chain seq x y z
N MET A 1 4.10 15.78 18.59
CA MET A 1 4.15 15.47 17.15
C MET A 1 5.38 16.17 16.63
N GLU A 2 6.43 15.45 16.27
CA GLU A 2 7.67 16.12 15.81
C GLU A 2 7.47 16.71 14.41
N ASP A 3 8.02 17.91 14.20
CA ASP A 3 7.94 18.64 12.93
C ASP A 3 8.53 17.83 11.76
N ILE A 4 7.86 17.83 10.61
CA ILE A 4 8.31 17.17 9.38
C ILE A 4 9.74 17.59 9.00
N GLU A 5 10.11 18.84 9.29
CA GLU A 5 11.48 19.32 9.11
C GLU A 5 12.51 18.56 9.94
N LYS A 6 12.17 18.13 11.14
CA LYS A 6 13.05 17.38 12.03
C LYS A 6 13.26 15.95 11.52
N ILE A 7 12.22 15.35 10.93
CA ILE A 7 12.30 14.06 10.22
C ILE A 7 13.18 14.20 8.96
N MET A 8 13.05 15.32 8.23
CA MET A 8 13.91 15.58 7.06
C MET A 8 15.37 15.90 7.43
N LYS A 9 15.63 16.36 8.66
CA LYS A 9 16.96 16.72 9.19
C LYS A 9 17.63 15.63 10.02
N GLY A 10 16.94 14.55 10.38
CA GLY A 10 17.51 13.47 11.18
C GLY A 10 18.57 12.68 10.40
N SER A 11 19.46 12.01 11.14
CA SER A 11 20.60 11.35 10.51
C SER A 11 20.13 10.14 9.70
N LYS A 12 20.85 9.80 8.62
CA LYS A 12 20.54 8.63 7.77
C LYS A 12 20.40 7.32 8.58
N LYS A 13 21.05 7.22 9.75
CA LYS A 13 20.93 6.08 10.66
C LYS A 13 19.56 6.00 11.33
N ASP A 14 18.97 7.15 11.66
CA ASP A 14 17.72 7.20 12.43
C ASP A 14 16.53 6.72 11.62
N PHE A 15 16.60 6.80 10.28
CA PHE A 15 15.49 6.46 9.38
C PHE A 15 15.79 5.33 8.38
N ALA A 16 16.93 4.65 8.54
CA ALA A 16 17.30 3.53 7.67
C ALA A 16 16.21 2.43 7.64
N TYR A 17 15.51 2.24 8.76
CA TYR A 17 14.42 1.27 8.89
C TYR A 17 13.25 1.58 7.93
N ILE A 18 12.96 2.84 7.63
CA ILE A 18 11.89 3.23 6.71
C ILE A 18 12.24 2.75 5.30
N GLY A 19 13.46 3.04 4.85
CA GLY A 19 13.96 2.59 3.54
C GLY A 19 13.94 1.08 3.40
N GLU A 20 14.40 0.37 4.44
CA GLU A 20 14.39 -1.09 4.48
C GLU A 20 12.97 -1.65 4.37
N ARG A 21 12.02 -1.09 5.12
CA ARG A 21 10.62 -1.55 5.08
C ARG A 21 9.95 -1.29 3.73
N LEU A 22 10.23 -0.15 3.10
CA LEU A 22 9.77 0.13 1.73
C LEU A 22 10.34 -0.89 0.73
N ARG A 23 11.63 -1.24 0.86
CA ARG A 23 12.26 -2.30 0.05
C ARG A 23 11.59 -3.64 0.27
N MET A 24 11.36 -4.04 1.52
CA MET A 24 10.68 -5.31 1.86
C MET A 24 9.29 -5.40 1.24
N ILE A 25 8.53 -4.29 1.24
CA ILE A 25 7.22 -4.23 0.59
C ILE A 25 7.36 -4.42 -0.92
N ARG A 26 8.30 -3.71 -1.57
CA ARG A 26 8.54 -3.85 -3.00
C ARG A 26 8.91 -5.28 -3.39
N GLU A 27 9.82 -5.90 -2.66
CA GLU A 27 10.27 -7.28 -2.93
C GLU A 27 9.13 -8.28 -2.76
N GLU A 28 8.30 -8.11 -1.74
CA GLU A 28 7.08 -8.91 -1.55
C GLU A 28 6.11 -8.75 -2.73
N LEU A 29 5.90 -7.52 -3.20
CA LEU A 29 5.03 -7.25 -4.35
C LEU A 29 5.59 -7.83 -5.65
N VAL A 30 6.91 -7.74 -5.88
CA VAL A 30 7.54 -8.40 -7.04
C VAL A 30 7.32 -9.91 -7.00
N LYS A 31 7.50 -10.53 -5.83
CA LYS A 31 7.28 -11.95 -5.63
C LYS A 31 5.83 -12.38 -5.89
N LYS A 32 4.86 -11.54 -5.52
CA LYS A 32 3.43 -11.77 -5.75
C LYS A 32 3.00 -11.54 -7.21
N ASP A 33 3.71 -10.70 -7.95
CA ASP A 33 3.37 -10.30 -9.32
C ASP A 33 3.89 -11.31 -10.37
N THR A 34 5.20 -11.33 -10.60
CA THR A 34 5.83 -12.19 -11.61
C THR A 34 7.05 -12.95 -11.10
N ASP A 35 7.45 -12.69 -9.84
CA ASP A 35 8.72 -13.13 -9.23
C ASP A 35 9.98 -12.72 -10.02
N ASN A 36 9.82 -11.81 -11.00
CA ASN A 36 10.89 -11.32 -11.85
C ASN A 36 11.03 -9.80 -11.72
N GLN A 37 12.17 -9.37 -11.18
CA GLN A 37 12.51 -7.97 -10.93
C GLN A 37 12.57 -7.10 -12.20
N ILE A 38 12.63 -7.68 -13.40
CA ILE A 38 12.70 -6.95 -14.66
C ILE A 38 11.31 -6.69 -15.23
N THR A 39 10.43 -7.69 -15.17
CA THR A 39 9.11 -7.64 -15.81
C THR A 39 8.01 -7.18 -14.87
N SER A 40 8.23 -7.27 -13.55
CA SER A 40 7.24 -6.86 -12.57
C SER A 40 6.91 -5.37 -12.64
N GLN A 41 5.63 -5.05 -12.45
CA GLN A 41 5.12 -3.68 -12.30
C GLN A 41 5.68 -2.98 -11.05
N PHE A 42 6.22 -3.76 -10.11
CA PHE A 42 6.84 -3.29 -8.87
C PHE A 42 8.37 -3.24 -8.97
N SER A 43 8.94 -3.47 -10.16
CA SER A 43 10.36 -3.22 -10.41
C SER A 43 10.70 -1.75 -10.16
N MET A 44 11.94 -1.47 -9.73
CA MET A 44 12.40 -0.07 -9.54
C MET A 44 12.22 0.76 -10.82
N LYS A 45 12.43 0.16 -12.00
CA LYS A 45 12.23 0.83 -13.29
C LYS A 45 10.76 1.21 -13.48
N LYS A 46 9.82 0.29 -13.26
CA LYS A 46 8.39 0.54 -13.45
C LYS A 46 7.82 1.52 -12.43
N LEU A 47 8.28 1.45 -11.17
CA LEU A 47 7.91 2.43 -10.16
C LEU A 47 8.47 3.82 -10.51
N ALA A 48 9.70 3.90 -11.00
CA ALA A 48 10.31 5.16 -11.41
C ALA A 48 9.57 5.80 -12.59
N GLU A 49 9.18 4.99 -13.60
CA GLU A 49 8.31 5.41 -14.71
C GLU A 49 6.95 5.92 -14.18
N ARG A 50 6.31 5.19 -13.25
CA ARG A 50 5.00 5.55 -12.68
C ARG A 50 5.01 6.89 -11.96
N PHE A 51 6.09 7.21 -11.26
CA PHE A 51 6.19 8.45 -10.48
C PHE A 51 6.98 9.57 -11.18
N ASP A 52 7.28 9.40 -12.48
CA ASP A 52 8.06 10.32 -13.29
C ASP A 52 9.38 10.75 -12.60
N MET A 53 10.20 9.75 -12.24
CA MET A 53 11.47 9.98 -11.54
C MET A 53 12.59 9.05 -12.00
N ASN A 54 13.82 9.34 -11.58
CA ASN A 54 14.97 8.49 -11.85
C ASN A 54 14.92 7.21 -10.97
N PRO A 55 15.17 6.00 -11.53
CA PRO A 55 15.28 4.77 -10.74
C PRO A 55 16.26 4.84 -9.56
N MET A 56 17.34 5.61 -9.70
CA MET A 56 18.32 5.84 -8.64
C MET A 56 17.71 6.53 -7.42
N THR A 57 16.67 7.36 -7.62
CA THR A 57 15.94 8.01 -6.52
C THR A 57 15.25 6.97 -5.64
N ILE A 58 14.64 5.94 -6.24
CA ILE A 58 14.01 4.84 -5.50
C ILE A 58 15.08 4.04 -4.75
N ALA A 59 16.18 3.68 -5.42
CA ALA A 59 17.29 2.97 -4.79
C ALA A 59 17.89 3.74 -3.60
N ASN A 60 17.94 5.07 -3.68
CA ASN A 60 18.41 5.90 -2.57
C ASN A 60 17.42 5.91 -1.40
N VAL A 61 16.13 5.97 -1.68
CA VAL A 61 15.08 5.86 -0.64
C VAL A 61 15.17 4.51 0.08
N GLU A 62 15.29 3.42 -0.66
CA GLU A 62 15.45 2.07 -0.08
C GLU A 62 16.73 1.92 0.74
N ARG A 63 17.76 2.74 0.48
CA ARG A 63 18.99 2.83 1.30
C ARG A 63 18.88 3.78 2.50
N GLY A 64 17.68 4.29 2.79
CA GLY A 64 17.40 5.13 3.96
C GLY A 64 17.45 6.63 3.71
N THR A 65 17.49 7.09 2.46
CA THR A 65 17.34 8.53 2.17
C THR A 65 15.88 8.93 2.35
N ILE A 66 15.62 9.87 3.26
CA ILE A 66 14.29 10.45 3.44
C ILE A 66 14.09 11.62 2.49
N SER A 67 13.01 11.56 1.72
CA SER A 67 12.65 12.56 0.72
C SER A 67 11.14 12.52 0.46
N LEU A 68 10.65 13.43 -0.40
CA LEU A 68 9.28 13.38 -0.89
C LEU A 68 8.93 12.03 -1.53
N THR A 69 9.90 11.36 -2.17
CA THR A 69 9.71 10.03 -2.75
C THR A 69 9.39 8.97 -1.71
N THR A 70 9.96 9.07 -0.50
CA THR A 70 9.64 8.17 0.62
C THR A 70 8.15 8.23 0.95
N ILE A 71 7.59 9.45 1.01
CA ILE A 71 6.17 9.66 1.28
C ILE A 71 5.31 9.15 0.12
N LYS A 72 5.70 9.44 -1.14
CA LYS A 72 5.00 8.93 -2.33
C LYS A 72 4.92 7.40 -2.35
N LEU A 73 6.02 6.72 -2.05
CA LEU A 73 6.05 5.25 -2.00
C LEU A 73 5.19 4.71 -0.86
N ALA A 74 5.27 5.29 0.33
CA ALA A 74 4.46 4.87 1.46
C ALA A 74 2.96 5.02 1.19
N LEU A 75 2.53 6.15 0.61
CA LEU A 75 1.15 6.38 0.21
C LEU A 75 0.70 5.40 -0.88
N TYR A 76 1.56 5.13 -1.87
CA TYR A 76 1.25 4.14 -2.90
C TYR A 76 1.07 2.74 -2.31
N TYR A 77 1.96 2.30 -1.41
CA TYR A 77 1.82 1.01 -0.76
C TYR A 77 0.61 0.97 0.17
N TYR A 78 0.22 2.08 0.78
CA TYR A 78 -1.05 2.17 1.50
C TYR A 78 -2.25 1.86 0.61
N THR A 79 -2.28 2.36 -0.63
CA THR A 79 -3.34 1.99 -1.61
C THR A 79 -3.33 0.51 -2.00
N LEU A 80 -2.23 -0.20 -1.74
CA LEU A 80 -2.09 -1.64 -1.95
C LEU A 80 -2.35 -2.46 -0.67
N GLY A 81 -2.85 -1.82 0.39
CA GLY A 81 -3.20 -2.47 1.66
C GLY A 81 -2.08 -2.57 2.69
N TYR A 82 -0.94 -1.88 2.50
CA TYR A 82 0.12 -1.84 3.51
C TYR A 82 -0.11 -0.76 4.57
N ASN A 83 0.26 -1.06 5.80
CA ASN A 83 0.06 -0.16 6.93
C ASN A 83 1.16 0.91 7.00
N MET A 84 0.77 2.18 6.89
CA MET A 84 1.72 3.30 7.00
C MET A 84 2.39 3.36 8.37
N MET A 85 1.68 3.03 9.45
CA MET A 85 2.26 2.99 10.79
C MET A 85 3.33 1.91 10.89
N TRP A 86 3.17 0.78 10.20
CA TRP A 86 4.19 -0.26 10.15
C TRP A 86 5.47 0.24 9.45
N ILE A 87 5.33 1.09 8.44
CA ILE A 87 6.46 1.67 7.70
C ILE A 87 7.19 2.70 8.57
N PHE A 88 6.47 3.64 9.19
CA PHE A 88 7.07 4.82 9.82
C PHE A 88 7.41 4.68 11.30
N SER A 89 6.77 3.79 12.06
CA SER A 89 6.99 3.70 13.51
C SER A 89 8.34 3.05 13.81
N TYR A 90 9.18 3.68 14.64
CA TYR A 90 10.48 3.10 15.03
C TYR A 90 10.31 1.67 15.57
N ASP A 91 9.43 1.51 16.55
CA ASP A 91 9.02 0.21 17.09
C ASP A 91 7.73 -0.27 16.38
N ASN A 92 7.85 -1.31 15.56
CA ASN A 92 6.71 -1.85 14.79
C ASN A 92 6.37 -3.31 15.10
N GLU A 93 6.92 -3.88 16.17
CA GLU A 93 6.74 -5.30 16.55
C GLU A 93 5.27 -5.68 16.72
N PHE A 94 4.45 -4.77 17.25
CA PHE A 94 3.02 -4.97 17.49
C PHE A 94 2.13 -4.32 16.42
N ILE A 95 2.72 -3.78 15.35
CA ILE A 95 1.97 -3.17 14.26
C ILE A 95 1.84 -4.19 13.14
N GLU A 96 0.62 -4.43 12.67
CA GLU A 96 0.41 -5.33 11.54
C GLU A 96 0.89 -4.69 10.24
N LYS A 97 1.59 -5.48 9.41
CA LYS A 97 2.15 -5.00 8.13
C LYS A 97 1.09 -4.60 7.10
N HIS A 98 -0.06 -5.26 7.14
CA HIS A 98 -1.18 -5.01 6.25
C HIS A 98 -2.33 -4.37 7.03
N ASN A 99 -3.08 -3.48 6.39
CA ASN A 99 -4.28 -2.89 6.99
C ASN A 99 -5.39 -3.94 7.03
N ILE A 100 -5.71 -4.45 8.22
CA ILE A 100 -6.80 -5.42 8.38
C ILE A 100 -8.19 -4.74 8.35
N GLY A 101 -8.25 -3.39 8.45
CA GLY A 101 -9.53 -2.65 8.54
C GLY A 101 -9.78 -1.50 7.56
N GLU A 102 -8.76 -0.96 6.88
CA GLU A 102 -8.86 0.32 6.13
C GLU A 102 -8.80 0.17 4.59
N ASN A 103 -9.14 -0.99 4.06
CA ASN A 103 -9.31 -1.15 2.61
C ASN A 103 -10.66 -0.55 2.18
N VAL A 104 -10.75 0.79 2.18
CA VAL A 104 -11.96 1.54 1.80
C VAL A 104 -12.45 1.14 0.40
N VAL A 105 -11.51 0.81 -0.50
CA VAL A 105 -11.81 0.35 -1.87
C VAL A 105 -12.53 -1.01 -1.84
N TYR A 106 -12.00 -2.00 -1.13
CA TYR A 106 -12.66 -3.32 -1.03
C TYR A 106 -13.96 -3.28 -0.24
N GLN A 107 -14.09 -2.40 0.77
CA GLN A 107 -15.36 -2.24 1.48
C GLN A 107 -16.44 -1.69 0.56
N THR A 108 -16.10 -0.75 -0.33
CA THR A 108 -17.08 -0.17 -1.26
C THR A 108 -17.54 -1.20 -2.29
N ASP A 109 -16.60 -1.92 -2.91
CA ASP A 109 -16.91 -2.92 -3.94
C ASP A 109 -17.71 -4.10 -3.35
N VAL A 110 -17.30 -4.63 -2.19
CA VAL A 110 -18.02 -5.73 -1.50
C VAL A 110 -19.40 -5.27 -1.02
N GLN A 111 -19.54 -4.02 -0.61
CA GLN A 111 -20.82 -3.47 -0.17
C GLN A 111 -21.78 -3.20 -1.34
N GLU A 112 -21.27 -2.83 -2.52
CA GLU A 112 -22.06 -2.75 -3.75
C GLU A 112 -22.51 -4.13 -4.22
N GLU A 113 -21.59 -5.11 -4.30
CA GLU A 113 -21.93 -6.50 -4.66
C GLU A 113 -22.96 -7.11 -3.69
N TYR A 114 -22.85 -6.82 -2.38
CA TYR A 114 -23.82 -7.28 -1.39
C TYR A 114 -25.20 -6.64 -1.59
N LYS A 115 -25.27 -5.35 -1.94
CA LYS A 115 -26.54 -4.68 -2.26
C LYS A 115 -27.20 -5.25 -3.51
N GLU A 116 -26.43 -5.58 -4.54
CA GLU A 116 -26.95 -6.23 -5.75
C GLU A 116 -27.52 -7.63 -5.44
N LEU A 117 -26.83 -8.40 -4.60
CA LEU A 117 -27.32 -9.68 -4.12
C LEU A 117 -28.62 -9.54 -3.33
N GLU A 118 -28.68 -8.56 -2.41
CA GLU A 118 -29.87 -8.31 -1.59
C GLU A 118 -31.07 -7.93 -2.48
N SER A 119 -30.87 -7.04 -3.45
CA SER A 119 -31.92 -6.68 -4.43
C SER A 119 -32.42 -7.89 -5.19
N SER A 120 -31.51 -8.75 -5.64
CA SER A 120 -31.86 -9.97 -6.39
C SER A 120 -32.68 -10.96 -5.55
N ILE A 121 -32.35 -11.11 -4.26
CA ILE A 121 -33.10 -11.95 -3.32
C ILE A 121 -34.49 -11.36 -3.07
N VAL A 122 -34.61 -10.06 -2.86
CA VAL A 122 -35.88 -9.37 -2.64
C VAL A 122 -36.80 -9.52 -3.86
N ASP A 123 -36.28 -9.35 -5.07
CA ASP A 123 -37.05 -9.52 -6.30
C ASP A 123 -37.50 -10.96 -6.52
N ALA A 124 -36.63 -11.93 -6.23
CA ALA A 124 -36.97 -13.35 -6.27
C ALA A 124 -38.09 -13.68 -5.27
N LEU A 125 -38.01 -13.15 -4.05
CA LEU A 125 -39.03 -13.32 -3.02
C LEU A 125 -40.36 -12.68 -3.41
N MET A 126 -40.35 -11.46 -3.97
CA MET A 126 -41.56 -10.80 -4.48
C MET A 126 -42.20 -11.58 -5.62
N THR A 127 -41.39 -12.12 -6.53
CA THR A 127 -41.86 -12.93 -7.66
C THR A 127 -42.47 -14.24 -7.18
N PHE A 128 -41.86 -14.90 -6.21
CA PHE A 128 -42.40 -16.09 -5.58
C PHE A 128 -43.74 -15.81 -4.88
N LYS A 129 -43.81 -14.71 -4.11
CA LYS A 129 -45.03 -14.30 -3.40
C LYS A 129 -46.18 -13.93 -4.34
N LYS A 130 -45.91 -13.48 -5.57
CA LYS A 130 -46.94 -13.24 -6.60
C LYS A 130 -47.49 -14.52 -7.25
N LYS A 131 -46.81 -15.66 -7.08
CA LYS A 131 -47.23 -16.98 -7.61
C LYS A 131 -48.01 -17.83 -6.61
N ILE A 132 -48.12 -17.38 -5.36
CA ILE A 132 -48.98 -17.94 -4.30
C ILE A 132 -50.21 -17.04 -4.18
#